data_AF-A0A6L8GH27-F1
#
_entry.id   AF-A0A6L8GH27-F1
#
_cell.length_a   1.000
_cell.length_b   1.000
_cell.length_c   1.000
_cell.angle_alpha   90.00
_cell.angle_beta   90.00
_cell.angle_gamma   90.00
#
_symmetry.space_group_name_H-M   'P 1'
#
loop_
_entity.id
_entity.type
_entity.pdbx_description
1 polymer ?
#
loop_
_entity_poly.entity_id
_entity_poly.type
_entity_poly.pdbx_seq_one_letter_code
_entity_poly.pdbx_strand_id
1 'polypeptide(L)'
;MSTRDQRSRRTFVKQVGAAAGAAALSSGALAAQPAQAPPQLAETPRSVHPTLNRRARGWLRFLWEKSTTPDDWSADGVPHPWWDRYTSPVVTSYGRFDLHNSSYALLVMADQTPAWREVYTRIADGLASRYPTYWGAIDWLTQIGDDPRRANYPEHVMAAIPEHLRGRYNRIGWTANGVDPWGLSRDPIGSEGNLFFRGWFNLVLGVYRYVSGDDKYERPFDVTGYGDE
;
A
#
# COMPACT_ATOMS: atom_id res chain seq x y z
N MET A 1 32.68 33.02 1.46
CA MET A 1 31.90 32.71 0.22
C MET A 1 32.42 31.38 -0.30
N SER A 2 31.69 30.27 -0.47
CA SER A 2 30.25 29.97 -0.44
C SER A 2 30.12 28.49 -0.01
N THR A 3 29.28 28.20 0.97
CA THR A 3 28.94 26.83 1.41
C THR A 3 27.96 26.22 0.40
N ARG A 4 28.42 25.23 -0.36
CA ARG A 4 27.60 24.54 -1.37
C ARG A 4 26.65 23.57 -0.65
N ASP A 5 25.37 23.94 -0.62
CA ASP A 5 24.26 23.18 -0.05
C ASP A 5 24.10 21.82 -0.78
N GLN A 6 24.66 20.75 -0.22
CA GLN A 6 24.45 19.38 -0.72
C GLN A 6 23.10 18.85 -0.23
N ARG A 7 22.02 19.23 -0.92
CA ARG A 7 20.75 18.50 -0.83
C ARG A 7 20.91 17.12 -1.48
N SER A 8 21.37 16.15 -0.69
CA SER A 8 21.49 14.75 -1.11
C SER A 8 20.09 14.13 -1.33
N ARG A 9 19.97 13.26 -2.33
CA ARG A 9 18.76 12.45 -2.63
C ARG A 9 18.22 11.74 -1.39
N ARG A 10 19.11 11.37 -0.45
CA ARG A 10 18.77 10.77 0.85
C ARG A 10 17.96 11.71 1.76
N THR A 11 18.24 13.01 1.72
CA THR A 11 17.51 14.02 2.50
C THR A 11 16.10 14.21 1.94
N PHE A 12 15.97 14.20 0.61
CA PHE A 12 14.68 14.27 -0.07
C PHE A 12 13.78 13.08 0.28
N VAL A 13 14.29 11.84 0.19
CA VAL A 13 13.50 10.64 0.53
C VAL A 13 13.07 10.63 2.00
N LYS A 14 13.94 11.09 2.93
CA LYS A 14 13.55 11.23 4.35
C LYS A 14 12.43 12.25 4.56
N GLN A 15 12.44 13.36 3.82
CA GLN A 15 11.41 14.39 3.92
C GLN A 15 10.08 13.94 3.30
N VAL A 16 10.11 13.24 2.16
CA VAL A 16 8.90 12.71 1.51
C VAL A 16 8.30 11.56 2.30
N GLY A 17 9.11 10.63 2.82
CA GLY A 17 8.64 9.51 3.64
C GLY A 17 8.00 9.96 4.97
N ALA A 18 8.48 11.06 5.55
CA ALA A 18 7.85 11.66 6.74
C ALA A 18 6.50 12.34 6.41
N ALA A 19 6.38 12.98 5.24
CA ALA A 19 5.16 13.65 4.82
C ALA A 19 4.05 12.64 4.42
N ALA A 20 4.41 11.56 3.71
CA ALA A 20 3.45 10.53 3.31
C ALA A 20 2.95 9.70 4.51
N GLY A 21 3.82 9.40 5.48
CA GLY A 21 3.43 8.68 6.70
C GLY A 21 2.59 9.52 7.68
N ALA A 22 2.84 10.83 7.77
CA ALA A 22 2.12 11.71 8.68
C ALA A 22 0.66 11.98 8.26
N ALA A 23 0.39 12.02 6.95
CA ALA A 23 -0.97 12.21 6.45
C ALA A 23 -1.88 10.98 6.66
N ALA A 24 -1.31 9.79 6.87
CA ALA A 24 -2.05 8.55 7.11
C ALA A 24 -2.35 8.27 8.59
N LEU A 25 -1.76 9.03 9.53
CA LEU A 25 -1.78 8.71 10.97
C LEU A 25 -2.45 9.77 11.86
N SER A 26 -3.02 10.84 11.30
CA SER A 26 -3.66 11.88 12.12
C SER A 26 -5.16 11.67 12.30
N SER A 27 -5.54 10.66 13.09
CA SER A 27 -6.79 10.67 13.85
C SER A 27 -6.83 9.52 14.86
N GLY A 28 -6.72 9.86 16.15
CA GLY A 28 -6.98 8.95 17.27
C GLY A 28 -5.81 8.80 18.23
N ALA A 29 -5.67 9.73 19.18
CA ALA A 29 -4.79 9.57 20.32
C ALA A 29 -5.36 8.47 21.25
N LEU A 30 -5.02 7.22 21.00
CA LEU A 30 -4.98 6.21 22.06
C LEU A 30 -3.70 6.46 22.84
N ALA A 31 -3.83 6.76 24.13
CA ALA A 31 -2.71 6.86 25.05
C ALA A 31 -2.00 5.49 25.10
N ALA A 32 -0.99 5.32 24.26
CA ALA A 32 -0.13 4.15 24.30
C ALA A 32 0.63 4.19 25.62
N GLN A 33 0.48 3.14 26.42
CA GLN A 33 1.39 2.87 27.53
C GLN A 33 2.83 2.92 26.99
N PRO A 34 3.82 3.42 27.76
CA PRO A 34 5.21 3.42 27.32
C PRO A 34 5.64 1.98 27.09
N ALA A 35 5.60 1.56 25.82
CA ALA A 35 6.11 0.27 25.40
C ALA A 35 7.58 0.24 25.79
N GLN A 36 7.99 -0.82 26.48
CA GLN A 36 9.41 -1.07 26.76
C GLN A 36 10.18 -0.95 25.44
N ALA A 37 11.25 -0.16 25.46
CA ALA A 37 12.10 0.01 24.29
C ALA A 37 12.48 -1.39 23.79
N PRO A 38 12.21 -1.72 22.50
CA PRO A 38 12.56 -3.02 21.98
C PRO A 38 14.05 -3.26 22.22
N PRO A 39 14.47 -4.51 22.52
CA PRO A 39 15.86 -4.81 22.78
C PRO A 39 16.72 -4.26 21.64
N GLN A 40 17.74 -3.47 22.00
CA GLN A 40 18.66 -2.89 21.03
C GLN A 40 19.29 -4.04 20.24
N LEU A 41 18.90 -4.15 18.97
CA LEU A 41 19.45 -5.15 18.07
C LEU A 41 20.93 -4.85 17.91
N ALA A 42 21.79 -5.83 18.23
CA ALA A 42 23.23 -5.73 18.04
C ALA A 42 23.55 -5.18 16.63
N GLU A 43 24.43 -4.19 16.59
CA GLU A 43 24.80 -3.53 15.34
C GLU A 43 25.42 -4.53 14.36
N THR A 44 25.16 -4.30 13.07
CA THR A 44 25.77 -5.11 12.02
C THR A 44 27.23 -4.68 11.86
N PRO A 45 28.22 -5.59 11.96
CA PRO A 45 29.62 -5.25 11.75
C PRO A 45 29.81 -4.55 10.40
N ARG A 46 30.74 -3.59 10.34
CA ARG A 46 31.06 -2.91 9.08
C ARG A 46 31.57 -3.93 8.06
N SER A 47 30.98 -3.89 6.86
CA SER A 47 31.36 -4.72 5.72
C SER A 47 32.06 -3.87 4.67
N VAL A 48 33.02 -4.46 3.96
CA VAL A 48 33.66 -3.84 2.79
C VAL A 48 32.69 -3.82 1.59
N HIS A 49 31.78 -4.79 1.53
CA HIS A 49 30.71 -4.83 0.54
C HIS A 49 29.45 -4.13 1.06
N PRO A 50 28.61 -3.58 0.16
CA PRO A 50 27.31 -3.07 0.54
C PRO A 50 26.46 -4.14 1.24
N THR A 51 25.94 -3.82 2.44
CA THR A 51 25.11 -4.73 3.23
C THR A 51 23.88 -4.02 3.79
N LEU A 52 22.84 -4.80 4.06
CA LEU A 52 21.71 -4.40 4.88
C LEU A 52 22.05 -4.60 6.36
N ASN A 53 21.66 -3.63 7.20
CA ASN A 53 21.73 -3.82 8.64
C ASN A 53 20.73 -4.91 9.09
N ARG A 54 20.89 -5.39 10.33
CA ARG A 54 20.07 -6.47 10.91
C ARG A 54 18.57 -6.18 10.82
N ARG A 55 18.15 -4.93 11.10
CA ARG A 55 16.73 -4.53 11.01
C ARG A 55 16.21 -4.64 9.58
N ALA A 56 16.94 -4.12 8.60
CA ALA A 56 16.57 -4.18 7.19
C ALA A 56 16.55 -5.61 6.66
N ARG A 57 17.48 -6.49 7.09
CA ARG A 57 17.44 -7.92 6.76
C ARG A 57 16.22 -8.63 7.33
N GLY A 58 15.81 -8.28 8.56
CA GLY A 58 14.56 -8.79 9.15
C GLY A 58 13.34 -8.38 8.34
N TRP A 59 13.28 -7.11 7.91
CA TRP A 59 12.23 -6.63 7.01
C TRP A 59 12.22 -7.34 5.66
N LEU A 60 13.41 -7.54 5.05
CA LEU A 60 13.51 -8.26 3.80
C LEU A 60 13.00 -9.70 3.93
N ARG A 61 13.37 -10.40 5.01
CA ARG A 61 12.86 -11.74 5.30
C ARG A 61 11.33 -11.74 5.46
N PHE A 62 10.79 -10.78 6.20
CA PHE A 62 9.33 -10.66 6.35
C PHE A 62 8.63 -10.43 5.00
N LEU A 63 9.14 -9.50 4.18
CA LEU A 63 8.58 -9.23 2.85
C LEU A 63 8.70 -10.45 1.92
N TRP A 64 9.79 -11.21 2.02
CA TRP A 64 9.97 -12.46 1.30
C TRP A 64 8.90 -13.49 1.70
N GLU A 65 8.78 -13.81 2.99
CA GLU A 65 7.80 -14.78 3.49
C GLU A 65 6.37 -14.34 3.13
N LYS A 66 6.05 -13.06 3.34
CA LYS A 66 4.76 -12.45 2.99
C LYS A 66 4.39 -12.58 1.51
N SER A 67 5.30 -12.26 0.59
CA SER A 67 5.01 -12.25 -0.85
C SER A 67 5.09 -13.63 -1.52
N THR A 68 5.81 -14.57 -0.91
CA THR A 68 6.08 -15.91 -1.48
C THR A 68 5.30 -17.04 -0.81
N THR A 69 4.64 -16.79 0.32
CA THR A 69 3.67 -17.74 0.89
C THR A 69 2.51 -17.91 -0.10
N PRO A 70 2.14 -19.14 -0.48
CA PRO A 70 0.96 -19.39 -1.31
C PRO A 70 -0.30 -18.86 -0.63
N ASP A 71 -1.11 -18.14 -1.39
CA ASP A 71 -2.39 -17.59 -0.97
C ASP A 71 -3.34 -17.46 -2.16
N ASP A 72 -4.60 -17.16 -1.87
CA ASP A 72 -5.64 -17.03 -2.89
C ASP A 72 -6.26 -15.63 -2.82
N TRP A 73 -6.09 -14.89 -3.91
CA TRP A 73 -6.60 -13.52 -4.09
C TRP A 73 -7.76 -13.44 -5.09
N SER A 74 -8.32 -14.59 -5.49
CA SER A 74 -9.58 -14.65 -6.25
C SER A 74 -10.79 -14.30 -5.37
N ALA A 75 -11.98 -14.19 -6.00
CA ALA A 75 -13.21 -13.89 -5.27
C ALA A 75 -13.66 -15.00 -4.32
N ASP A 76 -13.40 -16.26 -4.68
CA ASP A 76 -13.69 -17.43 -3.84
C ASP A 76 -12.62 -17.66 -2.75
N GLY A 77 -11.49 -16.97 -2.87
CA GLY A 77 -10.34 -17.10 -1.99
C GLY A 77 -10.37 -16.20 -0.75
N VAL A 78 -9.40 -16.43 0.14
CA VAL A 78 -9.09 -15.53 1.25
C VAL A 78 -7.56 -15.35 1.34
N PRO A 79 -7.04 -14.11 1.22
CA PRO A 79 -5.62 -13.83 1.35
C PRO A 79 -5.07 -14.31 2.69
N HIS A 80 -3.82 -14.76 2.68
CA HIS A 80 -3.15 -15.20 3.90
C HIS A 80 -3.12 -14.09 4.96
N PRO A 81 -3.19 -14.41 6.28
CA PRO A 81 -3.12 -13.41 7.35
C PRO A 81 -1.84 -12.56 7.44
N TRP A 82 -0.89 -12.72 6.50
CA TRP A 82 0.26 -11.83 6.36
C TRP A 82 -0.16 -10.42 5.91
N TRP A 83 -1.26 -10.34 5.18
CA TRP A 83 -1.78 -9.10 4.62
C TRP A 83 -2.62 -8.36 5.64
N ASP A 84 -2.45 -7.05 5.68
CA ASP A 84 -3.18 -6.21 6.62
C ASP A 84 -4.69 -6.26 6.37
N ARG A 85 -5.42 -6.54 7.45
CA ARG A 85 -6.88 -6.50 7.53
C ARG A 85 -7.36 -5.86 8.84
N TYR A 86 -6.45 -5.20 9.56
CA TYR A 86 -6.68 -4.74 10.93
C TYR A 86 -6.33 -3.27 11.13
N THR A 87 -5.36 -2.73 10.40
CA THR A 87 -4.89 -1.36 10.60
C THR A 87 -5.92 -0.38 10.06
N SER A 88 -6.43 0.49 10.95
CA SER A 88 -7.51 1.44 10.68
C SER A 88 -8.60 0.80 9.80
N PRO A 89 -9.39 -0.12 10.39
CA PRO A 89 -10.36 -0.93 9.67
C PRO A 89 -11.20 -0.06 8.75
N VAL A 90 -11.51 -0.59 7.57
CA VAL A 90 -12.35 0.03 6.55
C VAL A 90 -11.82 1.36 5.97
N VAL A 91 -10.57 1.72 6.26
CA VAL A 91 -9.86 2.86 5.65
C VAL A 91 -8.58 2.39 4.98
N THR A 92 -7.63 1.85 5.75
CA THR A 92 -6.33 1.39 5.22
C THR A 92 -6.16 -0.12 5.24
N SER A 93 -7.13 -0.86 5.79
CA SER A 93 -7.08 -2.31 5.94
C SER A 93 -7.42 -3.11 4.67
N TYR A 94 -7.38 -2.48 3.49
CA TYR A 94 -7.61 -3.17 2.22
C TYR A 94 -6.27 -3.64 1.63
N GLY A 95 -6.25 -4.83 1.03
CA GLY A 95 -5.02 -5.48 0.55
C GLY A 95 -4.13 -4.57 -0.31
N ARG A 96 -4.73 -3.77 -1.20
CA ARG A 96 -4.01 -2.79 -2.03
C ARG A 96 -3.14 -1.81 -1.26
N PHE A 97 -3.54 -1.36 -0.07
CA PHE A 97 -2.73 -0.46 0.75
C PHE A 97 -1.46 -1.14 1.23
N ASP A 98 -1.61 -2.37 1.69
CA ASP A 98 -0.48 -3.15 2.17
C ASP A 98 0.47 -3.53 1.03
N LEU A 99 -0.06 -3.85 -0.15
CA LEU A 99 0.74 -4.13 -1.35
C LEU A 99 1.67 -2.96 -1.72
N HIS A 100 1.13 -1.75 -1.91
CA HIS A 100 1.98 -0.61 -2.30
C HIS A 100 2.88 -0.13 -1.16
N ASN A 101 2.42 -0.12 0.09
CA ASN A 101 3.25 0.30 1.22
C ASN A 101 4.43 -0.66 1.44
N SER A 102 4.21 -1.96 1.23
CA SER A 102 5.27 -2.98 1.27
C SER A 102 6.31 -2.79 0.15
N SER A 103 5.95 -2.15 -0.96
CA SER A 103 6.85 -1.96 -2.11
C SER A 103 7.93 -0.90 -1.89
N TYR A 104 7.68 0.13 -1.06
CA TYR A 104 8.57 1.29 -0.96
C TYR A 104 9.99 0.96 -0.52
N ALA A 105 10.11 0.00 0.40
CA ALA A 105 11.39 -0.42 0.93
C ALA A 105 12.28 -1.10 -0.13
N LEU A 106 11.68 -1.71 -1.16
CA LEU A 106 12.40 -2.46 -2.18
C LEU A 106 13.34 -1.57 -2.98
N LEU A 107 12.94 -0.34 -3.30
CA LEU A 107 13.78 0.62 -4.04
C LEU A 107 15.10 0.88 -3.30
N VAL A 108 15.01 1.18 -2.01
CA VAL A 108 16.18 1.52 -1.19
C VAL A 108 17.04 0.28 -0.90
N MET A 109 16.41 -0.87 -0.65
CA MET A 109 17.13 -2.11 -0.40
C MET A 109 17.85 -2.62 -1.66
N ALA A 110 17.24 -2.50 -2.84
CA ALA A 110 17.82 -2.90 -4.12
C ALA A 110 19.06 -2.06 -4.48
N ASP A 111 19.02 -0.74 -4.24
CA ASP A 111 20.19 0.12 -4.43
C ASP A 111 21.32 -0.19 -3.44
N GLN A 112 20.96 -0.52 -2.20
CA GLN A 112 21.93 -0.81 -1.15
C GLN A 112 22.60 -2.17 -1.35
N THR A 113 21.92 -3.19 -1.86
CA THR A 113 22.52 -4.51 -2.12
C THR A 113 22.11 -5.04 -3.50
N PRO A 114 22.66 -4.49 -4.59
CA PRO A 114 22.24 -4.82 -5.95
C PRO A 114 22.48 -6.29 -6.33
N ALA A 115 23.41 -6.97 -5.66
CA ALA A 115 23.65 -8.39 -5.83
C ALA A 115 22.42 -9.28 -5.50
N TRP A 116 21.43 -8.74 -4.76
CA TRP A 116 20.25 -9.48 -4.32
C TRP A 116 19.00 -9.13 -5.14
N ARG A 117 19.16 -8.57 -6.35
CA ARG A 117 18.05 -8.14 -7.21
C ARG A 117 17.03 -9.23 -7.51
N GLU A 118 17.46 -10.48 -7.64
CA GLU A 118 16.55 -11.62 -7.82
C GLU A 118 15.55 -11.77 -6.66
N VAL A 119 15.99 -11.56 -5.42
CA VAL A 119 15.14 -11.62 -4.23
C VAL A 119 14.12 -10.49 -4.26
N TYR A 120 14.59 -9.26 -4.50
CA TYR A 120 13.72 -8.09 -4.57
C TYR A 120 12.72 -8.18 -5.73
N THR A 121 13.15 -8.74 -6.86
CA THR A 121 12.31 -8.95 -8.04
C THR A 121 11.17 -9.91 -7.72
N ARG A 122 11.45 -11.03 -7.05
CA ARG A 122 10.41 -11.99 -6.68
C ARG A 122 9.40 -11.40 -5.70
N ILE A 123 9.85 -10.58 -4.76
CA ILE A 123 8.95 -9.87 -3.85
C ILE A 123 8.10 -8.88 -4.63
N ALA A 124 8.72 -8.04 -5.46
CA ALA A 124 8.01 -7.05 -6.26
C ALA A 124 6.97 -7.70 -7.19
N ASP A 125 7.30 -8.84 -7.80
CA ASP A 125 6.38 -9.62 -8.64
C ASP A 125 5.17 -10.10 -7.83
N GLY A 126 5.41 -10.64 -6.63
CA GLY A 126 4.33 -11.07 -5.74
C GLY A 126 3.43 -9.93 -5.28
N LEU A 127 3.95 -8.70 -5.14
CA LEU A 127 3.13 -7.53 -4.83
C LEU A 127 2.34 -7.06 -6.05
N ALA A 128 2.98 -6.99 -7.21
CA ALA A 128 2.39 -6.49 -8.46
C ALA A 128 1.30 -7.43 -9.00
N SER A 129 1.52 -8.76 -8.96
CA SER A 129 0.57 -9.74 -9.49
C SER A 129 -0.74 -9.83 -8.72
N ARG A 130 -0.73 -9.50 -7.42
CA ARG A 130 -1.93 -9.49 -6.56
C ARG A 130 -2.75 -8.22 -6.68
N TYR A 131 -2.13 -7.11 -7.08
CA TYR A 131 -2.80 -5.81 -7.15
C TYR A 131 -4.03 -5.78 -8.08
N PRO A 132 -4.00 -6.34 -9.30
CA PRO A 132 -5.15 -6.30 -10.21
C PRO A 132 -6.19 -7.40 -9.97
N THR A 133 -6.07 -8.19 -8.91
CA THR A 133 -7.00 -9.28 -8.58
C THR A 133 -8.17 -8.80 -7.71
N TYR A 134 -9.16 -9.66 -7.48
CA TYR A 134 -10.33 -9.36 -6.64
C TYR A 134 -9.96 -8.72 -5.30
N TRP A 135 -9.09 -9.36 -4.51
CA TRP A 135 -8.73 -8.82 -3.18
C TRP A 135 -7.89 -7.54 -3.24
N GLY A 136 -7.22 -7.29 -4.37
CA GLY A 136 -6.56 -6.03 -4.65
C GLY A 136 -7.56 -4.89 -4.87
N ALA A 137 -8.62 -5.15 -5.63
CA ALA A 137 -9.65 -4.18 -6.02
C ALA A 137 -10.96 -4.28 -5.21
N ILE A 138 -11.00 -5.05 -4.12
CA ILE A 138 -12.24 -5.45 -3.43
C ILE A 138 -13.15 -4.27 -3.07
N ASP A 139 -12.59 -3.13 -2.68
CA ASP A 139 -13.37 -1.94 -2.34
C ASP A 139 -14.02 -1.31 -3.57
N TRP A 140 -13.35 -1.29 -4.72
CA TRP A 140 -13.92 -0.85 -6.00
C TRP A 140 -15.03 -1.77 -6.50
N LEU A 141 -14.85 -3.08 -6.29
CA LEU A 141 -15.75 -4.13 -6.76
C LEU A 141 -16.99 -4.28 -5.88
N THR A 142 -16.90 -4.01 -4.57
CA THR A 142 -18.00 -4.27 -3.63
C THR A 142 -18.72 -3.02 -3.12
N GLN A 143 -18.08 -1.85 -3.15
CA GLN A 143 -18.64 -0.62 -2.58
C GLN A 143 -19.34 0.20 -3.66
N ILE A 144 -20.46 -0.36 -4.12
CA ILE A 144 -21.25 0.21 -5.21
C ILE A 144 -22.23 1.26 -4.67
N GLY A 145 -22.20 2.44 -5.29
CA GLY A 145 -23.03 3.58 -4.94
C GLY A 145 -22.70 4.15 -3.56
N ASP A 146 -23.66 4.88 -3.00
CA ASP A 146 -23.50 5.45 -1.67
C ASP A 146 -23.48 4.40 -0.58
N ASP A 147 -22.73 4.67 0.50
CA ASP A 147 -22.66 3.78 1.65
C ASP A 147 -24.06 3.68 2.29
N PRO A 148 -24.67 2.48 2.33
CA PRO A 148 -26.01 2.31 2.88
C PRO A 148 -26.09 2.65 4.38
N ARG A 149 -24.95 2.70 5.08
CA ARG A 149 -24.87 3.04 6.51
C ARG A 149 -24.58 4.50 6.78
N ARG A 150 -24.46 5.36 5.76
CA ARG A 150 -24.10 6.78 5.94
C ARG A 150 -24.98 7.59 6.88
N ALA A 151 -26.25 7.20 7.05
CA ALA A 151 -27.19 7.79 8.02
C ALA A 151 -26.92 7.38 9.47
N ASN A 152 -26.24 6.25 9.67
CA ASN A 152 -26.14 5.55 10.95
C ASN A 152 -24.68 5.21 11.30
N TYR A 153 -23.73 6.04 10.87
CA TYR A 153 -22.34 5.85 11.27
C TYR A 153 -22.17 6.04 12.79
N PRO A 154 -21.19 5.35 13.40
CA PRO A 154 -20.79 5.61 14.78
C PRO A 154 -20.48 7.09 15.01
N GLU A 155 -20.73 7.58 16.23
CA GLU A 155 -20.60 9.01 16.57
C GLU A 155 -19.21 9.58 16.23
N HIS A 156 -18.14 8.83 16.50
CA HIS A 156 -16.78 9.27 16.17
C HIS A 156 -16.53 9.44 14.66
N VAL A 157 -17.22 8.68 13.81
CA VAL A 157 -17.15 8.83 12.35
C VAL A 157 -18.00 10.02 11.91
N MET A 158 -19.21 10.17 12.48
CA MET A 158 -20.08 11.33 12.21
C MET A 158 -19.45 12.66 12.62
N ALA A 159 -18.65 12.66 13.69
CA ALA A 159 -17.92 13.84 14.15
C ALA A 159 -16.91 14.36 13.13
N ALA A 160 -16.34 13.49 12.29
CA ALA A 160 -15.43 13.86 11.21
C ALA A 160 -16.15 14.39 9.95
N ILE A 161 -17.47 14.26 9.87
CA ILE A 161 -18.28 14.73 8.74
C ILE A 161 -18.89 16.10 9.10
N PRO A 162 -18.79 17.12 8.22
CA PRO A 162 -19.46 18.40 8.42
C PRO A 162 -20.94 18.23 8.74
N GLU A 163 -21.46 18.97 9.72
CA GLU A 163 -22.79 18.75 10.27
C GLU A 163 -23.89 18.72 9.19
N HIS A 164 -23.83 19.64 8.23
CA HIS A 164 -24.76 19.73 7.11
C HIS A 164 -24.70 18.55 6.11
N LEU A 165 -23.64 17.72 6.17
CA LEU A 165 -23.41 16.57 5.29
C LEU A 165 -23.64 15.22 5.99
N ARG A 166 -23.84 15.21 7.30
CA ARG A 166 -24.12 13.98 8.07
C ARG A 166 -25.36 13.30 7.51
N GLY A 167 -25.28 11.98 7.36
CA GLY A 167 -26.33 11.16 6.76
C GLY A 167 -26.42 11.17 5.24
N ARG A 168 -25.62 12.00 4.55
CA ARG A 168 -25.60 12.09 3.08
C ARG A 168 -24.21 11.88 2.49
N TYR A 169 -23.17 11.99 3.31
CA TYR A 169 -21.78 11.87 2.88
C TYR A 169 -21.19 10.52 3.27
N ASN A 170 -20.51 9.88 2.31
CA ASN A 170 -19.83 8.62 2.54
C ASN A 170 -18.60 8.84 3.42
N ARG A 171 -18.38 7.96 4.41
CA ARG A 171 -17.20 8.04 5.27
C ARG A 171 -15.91 7.88 4.47
N ILE A 172 -14.81 8.34 5.06
CA ILE A 172 -13.46 8.03 4.56
C ILE A 172 -13.29 6.50 4.40
N GLY A 173 -12.69 6.09 3.29
CA GLY A 173 -12.47 4.70 2.94
C GLY A 173 -13.64 4.01 2.23
N TRP A 174 -14.78 4.69 2.04
CA TRP A 174 -15.82 4.20 1.13
C TRP A 174 -15.58 4.70 -0.29
N THR A 175 -15.52 3.77 -1.25
CA THR A 175 -15.09 4.03 -2.63
C THR A 175 -16.19 4.63 -3.51
N ALA A 176 -17.44 4.20 -3.31
CA ALA A 176 -18.62 4.69 -4.02
C ALA A 176 -18.53 4.58 -5.56
N ASN A 177 -18.08 3.43 -6.08
CA ASN A 177 -18.12 3.16 -7.52
C ASN A 177 -19.60 3.12 -7.98
N GLY A 178 -20.00 3.93 -8.96
CA GLY A 178 -21.41 3.97 -9.38
C GLY A 178 -22.17 5.24 -9.01
N VAL A 179 -21.61 6.15 -8.21
CA VAL A 179 -22.29 7.41 -7.86
C VAL A 179 -22.31 8.40 -9.01
N ASP A 180 -23.35 9.22 -9.05
CA ASP A 180 -23.50 10.29 -10.03
C ASP A 180 -22.42 11.37 -9.85
N PRO A 181 -21.95 12.00 -10.96
CA PRO A 181 -22.39 11.77 -12.34
C PRO A 181 -21.62 10.66 -13.09
N TRP A 182 -20.73 9.91 -12.41
CA TRP A 182 -19.77 9.02 -13.07
C TRP A 182 -20.36 7.67 -13.47
N GLY A 183 -21.37 7.18 -12.75
CA GLY A 183 -21.97 5.88 -12.99
C GLY A 183 -21.03 4.70 -12.69
N LEU A 184 -21.52 3.49 -12.94
CA LEU A 184 -20.81 2.26 -12.57
C LEU A 184 -19.66 1.98 -13.54
N SER A 185 -18.45 1.85 -13.01
CA SER A 185 -17.26 1.52 -13.79
C SER A 185 -16.77 0.13 -13.41
N ARG A 186 -16.84 -0.82 -14.35
CA ARG A 186 -16.49 -2.21 -14.10
C ARG A 186 -14.99 -2.43 -13.96
N ASP A 187 -14.20 -1.81 -14.83
CA ASP A 187 -12.74 -1.93 -14.84
C ASP A 187 -12.11 -0.97 -13.81
N PRO A 188 -11.39 -1.48 -12.78
CA PRO A 188 -10.74 -0.65 -11.77
C PRO A 188 -9.67 0.29 -12.33
N ILE A 189 -8.97 -0.09 -13.40
CA ILE A 189 -7.89 0.71 -14.01
C ILE A 189 -8.35 1.51 -15.23
N GLY A 190 -9.35 1.01 -15.96
CA GLY A 190 -10.00 1.68 -17.09
C GLY A 190 -11.08 2.69 -16.68
N SER A 191 -11.45 2.76 -15.40
CA SER A 191 -12.42 3.74 -14.91
C SER A 191 -11.94 5.19 -15.11
N GLU A 192 -12.86 6.10 -15.41
CA GLU A 192 -12.59 7.55 -15.38
C GLU A 192 -12.15 8.00 -13.98
N GLY A 193 -12.74 7.38 -12.97
CA GLY A 193 -12.43 7.54 -11.55
C GLY A 193 -11.22 6.71 -11.08
N ASN A 194 -11.27 6.32 -9.81
CA ASN A 194 -10.29 5.45 -9.15
C ASN A 194 -8.79 5.84 -9.30
N LEU A 195 -8.50 7.15 -9.41
CA LEU A 195 -7.14 7.69 -9.49
C LEU A 195 -6.20 7.12 -8.42
N PHE A 196 -6.74 6.89 -7.23
CA PHE A 196 -6.03 6.28 -6.12
C PHE A 196 -5.50 4.90 -6.49
N PHE A 197 -6.37 3.98 -6.94
CA PHE A 197 -5.97 2.63 -7.29
C PHE A 197 -4.94 2.62 -8.41
N ARG A 198 -5.22 3.28 -9.53
CA ARG A 198 -4.31 3.28 -10.70
C ARG A 198 -2.99 3.99 -10.42
N GLY A 199 -3.00 5.06 -9.63
CA GLY A 199 -1.77 5.78 -9.26
C GLY A 199 -0.82 4.91 -8.44
N TRP A 200 -1.33 4.25 -7.39
CA TRP A 200 -0.51 3.37 -6.56
C TRP A 200 -0.15 2.06 -7.24
N PHE A 201 -1.06 1.51 -8.05
CA PHE A 201 -0.73 0.32 -8.84
C PHE A 201 0.41 0.62 -9.81
N ASN A 202 0.32 1.73 -10.54
CA ASN A 202 1.38 2.16 -11.46
C ASN A 202 2.72 2.38 -10.74
N LEU A 203 2.70 2.88 -9.49
CA LEU A 203 3.91 2.94 -8.67
C LEU A 203 4.49 1.54 -8.40
N VAL A 204 3.65 0.57 -8.03
CA VAL A 204 4.10 -0.82 -7.80
C VAL A 204 4.68 -1.44 -9.07
N LEU A 205 4.05 -1.21 -10.24
CA LEU A 205 4.59 -1.63 -11.54
C LEU A 205 5.95 -0.97 -11.83
N GLY A 206 6.09 0.33 -11.55
CA GLY A 206 7.35 1.05 -11.67
C GLY A 206 8.43 0.52 -10.72
N VAL A 207 8.07 0.14 -9.49
CA VAL A 207 8.99 -0.50 -8.53
C VAL A 207 9.46 -1.84 -9.07
N TYR A 208 8.55 -2.67 -9.61
CA TYR A 208 8.92 -3.92 -10.26
C TYR A 208 9.94 -3.67 -11.38
N ARG A 209 9.60 -2.80 -12.35
CA ARG A 209 10.47 -2.46 -13.49
C ARG A 209 11.83 -1.96 -13.03
N TYR A 210 11.88 -1.10 -12.01
CA TYR A 210 13.12 -0.55 -11.49
C TYR A 210 14.03 -1.62 -10.88
N VAL A 211 13.45 -2.52 -10.09
CA VAL A 211 14.20 -3.55 -9.36
C VAL A 211 14.63 -4.69 -10.28
N SER A 212 13.75 -5.12 -11.17
CA SER A 212 13.95 -6.29 -12.03
C SER A 212 14.65 -5.96 -13.35
N GLY A 213 14.39 -4.79 -13.93
CA GLY A 213 14.73 -4.47 -15.31
C GLY A 213 13.87 -5.19 -16.36
N ASP A 214 12.85 -5.94 -15.94
CA ASP A 214 11.97 -6.76 -16.77
C ASP A 214 10.75 -5.96 -17.26
N ASP A 215 10.23 -6.26 -18.45
CA ASP A 215 9.08 -5.58 -19.10
C ASP A 215 7.76 -6.36 -18.98
N LYS A 216 7.68 -7.36 -18.09
CA LYS A 216 6.52 -8.23 -17.87
C LYS A 216 5.19 -7.47 -17.85
N TYR A 217 5.11 -6.39 -17.07
CA TYR A 217 3.89 -5.60 -16.87
C TYR A 217 3.70 -4.45 -17.88
N GLU A 218 4.60 -4.31 -18.85
CA GLU A 218 4.37 -3.47 -20.04
C GLU A 218 3.53 -4.20 -21.09
N ARG A 219 3.33 -5.51 -20.90
CA ARG A 219 2.47 -6.36 -21.73
C ARG A 219 1.07 -6.42 -21.11
N PRO A 220 0.01 -6.67 -21.90
CA PRO A 220 -1.33 -6.86 -21.37
C PRO A 220 -1.37 -7.94 -20.28
N PHE A 221 -2.12 -7.67 -19.22
CA PHE A 221 -2.38 -8.59 -18.12
C PHE A 221 -3.85 -8.47 -17.70
N ASP A 222 -4.36 -9.52 -17.07
CA ASP A 222 -5.76 -9.57 -16.63
C ASP A 222 -5.97 -8.71 -15.38
N VAL A 223 -7.15 -8.08 -15.33
CA VAL A 223 -7.62 -7.28 -14.19
C VAL A 223 -9.02 -7.75 -13.85
N THR A 224 -9.26 -8.07 -12.58
CA THR A 224 -10.61 -8.43 -12.11
C THR A 224 -11.49 -7.18 -12.15
N GLY A 225 -12.51 -7.21 -12.99
CA GLY A 225 -13.55 -6.21 -13.08
C GLY A 225 -14.83 -6.59 -12.33
N TYR A 226 -15.71 -5.62 -12.14
CA TYR A 226 -17.03 -5.86 -11.55
C TYR A 226 -17.87 -6.77 -12.45
N GLY A 227 -18.27 -7.92 -11.92
CA GLY A 227 -18.98 -8.98 -12.62
C GLY A 227 -18.08 -10.05 -13.24
N ASP A 228 -16.76 -9.90 -13.12
CA ASP A 228 -15.74 -10.87 -13.60
C ASP A 228 -15.08 -11.62 -12.44
N GLU A 229 -15.61 -11.47 -11.22
CA GLU A 229 -15.12 -12.06 -9.97
C GLU A 229 -15.23 -13.59 -9.88
#